data_AF-A0A3D5NPP7-F1
#
_entry.id   AF-A0A3D5NPP7-F1
#
_cell.length_a   1.000
_cell.length_b   1.000
_cell.length_c   1.000
_cell.angle_alpha   90.00
_cell.angle_beta   90.00
_cell.angle_gamma   90.00
#
_symmetry.space_group_name_H-M   'P 1'
#
loop_
_entity.id
_entity.type
_entity.pdbx_description
1 polymer ?
#
loop_
_entity_poly.entity_id
_entity_poly.type
_entity_poly.pdbx_seq_one_letter_code
_entity_poly.pdbx_strand_id
1 'polypeptide(L)'
;KNVTMAAWGVAGVLGVIAGVMTAPMTSVTLNLMDEVQITALVACVLGGFQTFHGPVIGAYIMGIVRNLLLFYVSSVWGGQILYILILIFIVFRPYGLIGKKIVKKV
;
A
#
# COMPACT_ATOMS: atom_id res chain seq x y z
N LYS A 1 15.91 -16.74 -15.69
CA LYS A 1 15.46 -15.64 -16.59
C LYS A 1 13.94 -15.63 -16.81
N ASN A 2 13.25 -16.78 -16.89
CA ASN A 2 11.80 -16.80 -17.15
C ASN A 2 10.93 -16.35 -15.96
N VAL A 3 11.41 -16.55 -14.73
CA VAL A 3 10.68 -16.18 -13.49
C VAL A 3 10.48 -14.67 -13.38
N THR A 4 11.45 -13.86 -13.81
CA THR A 4 11.32 -12.40 -13.81
C THR A 4 10.29 -11.93 -14.84
N MET A 5 10.31 -12.43 -16.08
CA MET A 5 9.29 -12.05 -17.08
C MET A 5 7.87 -12.42 -16.63
N ALA A 6 7.68 -13.58 -16.02
CA ALA A 6 6.37 -13.98 -15.49
C ALA A 6 5.91 -13.03 -14.37
N ALA A 7 6.80 -12.64 -13.45
CA ALA A 7 6.47 -11.70 -12.38
C ALA A 7 6.08 -10.31 -12.92
N TRP A 8 6.80 -9.80 -13.92
CA TRP A 8 6.46 -8.54 -14.58
C TRP A 8 5.13 -8.63 -15.36
N GLY A 9 4.85 -9.77 -16.00
CA GLY A 9 3.57 -10.02 -16.66
C GLY A 9 2.40 -9.99 -15.68
N VAL A 10 2.51 -10.70 -14.54
CA VAL A 10 1.47 -10.72 -13.50
C VAL A 10 1.28 -9.33 -12.89
N ALA A 11 2.37 -8.60 -12.61
CA ALA A 11 2.29 -7.23 -12.10
C ALA A 11 1.56 -6.28 -13.08
N GLY A 12 1.83 -6.40 -14.38
CA GLY A 12 1.14 -5.65 -15.42
C GLY A 12 -0.36 -5.92 -15.48
N VAL A 13 -0.75 -7.21 -15.45
CA VAL A 13 -2.17 -7.61 -15.44
C VAL A 13 -2.89 -7.06 -14.21
N LEU A 14 -2.30 -7.20 -13.01
CA LEU A 14 -2.87 -6.66 -11.78
C LEU A 14 -2.97 -5.13 -11.80
N GLY A 15 -1.98 -4.43 -12.39
CA GLY A 15 -2.01 -2.99 -12.56
C GLY A 15 -3.13 -2.51 -13.49
N VAL A 16 -3.38 -3.22 -14.59
CA VAL A 16 -4.50 -2.90 -15.51
C VAL A 16 -5.84 -3.07 -14.80
N ILE A 17 -6.03 -4.17 -14.06
CA ILE A 17 -7.25 -4.41 -13.29
C ILE A 17 -7.49 -3.28 -12.28
N ALA A 18 -6.45 -2.88 -11.53
CA ALA A 18 -6.53 -1.79 -10.57
C ALA A 18 -6.89 -0.45 -11.24
N GLY A 19 -6.30 -0.14 -12.40
CA GLY A 19 -6.59 1.07 -13.16
C GLY A 19 -8.03 1.13 -13.66
N VAL A 20 -8.53 0.04 -14.25
CA VAL A 20 -9.92 -0.06 -14.74
C VAL A 20 -10.94 0.07 -13.61
N MET A 21 -10.64 -0.48 -12.42
CA MET A 21 -11.51 -0.33 -11.24
C MET A 21 -11.52 1.09 -10.69
N THR A 22 -10.42 1.83 -10.80
CA THR A 22 -10.30 3.19 -10.26
C THR A 22 -10.90 4.24 -11.20
N ALA A 23 -10.78 4.05 -12.52
CA ALA A 23 -11.26 4.98 -13.54
C ALA A 23 -12.72 5.46 -13.40
N PRO A 24 -13.72 4.63 -13.06
CA PRO A 24 -15.09 5.10 -12.87
C PRO A 24 -15.33 5.78 -11.51
N MET A 25 -14.45 5.62 -10.52
CA MET A 25 -14.62 6.17 -9.18
C MET A 25 -14.20 7.65 -9.09
N THR A 26 -13.29 8.07 -9.97
CA THR A 26 -12.72 9.42 -9.98
C THR A 26 -12.78 9.99 -11.39
N SER A 27 -13.00 11.30 -11.52
CA SER A 27 -12.96 11.97 -12.84
C SER A 27 -11.64 11.68 -13.56
N VAL A 28 -11.72 11.32 -14.83
CA VAL A 28 -10.55 10.99 -15.65
C VAL A 28 -9.69 12.23 -15.83
N THR A 29 -8.58 12.27 -15.10
CA THR A 29 -7.58 13.34 -15.13
C THR A 29 -6.21 12.71 -15.25
N LEU A 30 -5.21 13.44 -15.75
CA LEU A 30 -3.86 12.89 -15.95
C LEU A 30 -3.22 12.39 -14.64
N ASN A 31 -3.65 12.90 -13.49
CA ASN A 31 -3.10 12.60 -12.16
C ASN A 31 -3.92 11.54 -11.40
N LEU A 32 -4.81 10.80 -12.07
CA LEU A 32 -5.76 9.87 -11.41
C LEU A 32 -5.08 8.79 -10.56
N MET A 33 -3.85 8.39 -10.92
CA MET A 33 -3.13 7.29 -10.26
C MET A 33 -2.16 7.77 -9.18
N ASP A 34 -1.90 9.07 -9.07
CA ASP A 34 -0.86 9.59 -8.17
C ASP A 34 -1.15 9.22 -6.72
N GLU A 35 -2.39 9.42 -6.28
CA GLU A 35 -2.80 9.07 -4.91
C GLU A 35 -2.82 7.55 -4.69
N VAL A 36 -3.21 6.78 -5.70
CA VAL A 36 -3.23 5.31 -5.64
C VAL A 36 -1.82 4.74 -5.50
N GLN A 37 -0.84 5.30 -6.23
CA GLN A 37 0.55 4.87 -6.14
C GLN A 37 1.15 5.17 -4.76
N ILE A 38 0.90 6.37 -4.22
CA ILE A 38 1.40 6.76 -2.90
C ILE A 38 0.77 5.89 -1.80
N THR A 39 -0.56 5.72 -1.81
CA THR A 39 -1.25 4.85 -0.83
C THR A 39 -0.77 3.40 -0.91
N ALA A 40 -0.58 2.86 -2.13
CA ALA A 40 -0.07 1.52 -2.34
C ALA A 40 1.37 1.34 -1.84
N LEU A 41 2.24 2.33 -2.06
CA LEU A 41 3.60 2.31 -1.53
C LEU A 41 3.59 2.26 0.00
N VAL A 42 2.80 3.11 0.65
CA VAL A 42 2.69 3.15 2.11
C VAL A 42 2.13 1.82 2.65
N ALA A 43 1.14 1.24 1.98
CA ALA A 43 0.62 -0.08 2.32
C ALA A 43 1.68 -1.19 2.23
N CYS A 44 2.49 -1.17 1.17
CA CYS A 44 3.61 -2.10 1.00
C CYS A 44 4.66 -1.95 2.11
N VAL A 45 4.99 -0.71 2.50
CA VAL A 45 5.94 -0.45 3.59
C VAL A 45 5.38 -0.92 4.93
N LEU A 46 4.09 -0.65 5.21
CA LEU A 46 3.42 -1.13 6.41
C LEU A 46 3.40 -2.67 6.50
N GLY A 47 3.12 -3.35 5.39
CA GLY A 47 3.11 -4.81 5.29
C GLY A 47 4.50 -5.46 5.32
N GLY A 48 5.50 -4.76 4.78
CA GLY A 48 6.90 -5.17 4.68
C GLY A 48 7.23 -5.98 3.42
N PHE A 49 8.36 -5.68 2.77
CA PHE A 49 8.80 -6.30 1.50
C PHE A 49 9.38 -7.72 1.63
N GLN A 50 9.53 -8.22 2.85
CA GLN A 50 10.22 -9.49 3.12
C GLN A 50 9.36 -10.73 2.81
N THR A 51 8.04 -10.57 2.68
CA THR A 51 7.10 -11.67 2.46
C THR A 51 6.06 -11.28 1.42
N PHE A 52 5.53 -12.25 0.68
CA PHE A 52 4.47 -12.01 -0.30
C PHE A 52 3.14 -11.59 0.37
N HIS A 53 2.81 -12.19 1.50
CA HIS A 53 1.53 -11.96 2.20
C HIS A 53 1.51 -10.66 3.02
N GLY A 54 2.68 -10.13 3.42
CA GLY A 54 2.80 -8.90 4.19
C GLY A 54 2.13 -7.70 3.53
N PRO A 55 2.53 -7.31 2.30
CA PRO A 55 1.96 -6.18 1.57
C PRO A 55 0.45 -6.31 1.33
N VAL A 56 -0.04 -7.53 1.07
CA VAL A 56 -1.48 -7.80 0.83
C VAL A 56 -2.30 -7.48 2.09
N ILE A 57 -1.85 -7.97 3.25
CA ILE A 57 -2.50 -7.68 4.54
C ILE A 57 -2.37 -6.20 4.90
N GLY A 58 -1.19 -5.60 4.64
CA GLY A 58 -0.95 -4.17 4.82
C GLY A 58 -1.92 -3.30 4.00
N ALA A 59 -2.16 -3.65 2.73
CA ALA A 59 -3.11 -2.95 1.86
C ALA A 59 -4.55 -3.04 2.36
N TYR A 60 -4.96 -4.20 2.87
CA TYR A 60 -6.31 -4.37 3.42
C TYR A 60 -6.52 -3.52 4.69
N ILE A 61 -5.55 -3.55 5.62
CA ILE A 61 -5.58 -2.73 6.84
C ILE A 61 -5.59 -1.24 6.48
N MET A 62 -4.75 -0.82 5.55
CA MET A 62 -4.69 0.56 5.06
C MET A 62 -6.05 1.02 4.52
N GLY A 63 -6.71 0.21 3.70
CA GLY A 63 -8.01 0.55 3.13
C GLY A 63 -9.07 0.76 4.22
N ILE A 64 -9.15 -0.14 5.20
CA ILE A 64 -10.12 -0.05 6.30
C ILE A 64 -9.84 1.17 7.17
N VAL A 65 -8.59 1.35 7.61
CA VAL A 65 -8.21 2.47 8.50
C VAL A 65 -8.39 3.81 7.78
N ARG A 66 -8.06 3.90 6.49
CA ARG A 66 -8.28 5.10 5.68
C ARG A 66 -9.75 5.45 5.59
N ASN A 67 -10.61 4.47 5.31
CA ASN A 67 -12.04 4.71 5.22
C ASN A 67 -12.62 5.16 6.57
N LEU A 68 -12.21 4.54 7.68
CA LEU A 68 -12.62 4.94 9.03
C LEU A 68 -12.16 6.36 9.39
N LEU A 69 -10.92 6.73 9.09
CA LEU A 69 -10.38 8.06 9.41
C LEU A 69 -11.01 9.17 8.57
N LEU A 70 -11.31 8.89 7.29
CA LEU A 70 -12.05 9.83 6.44
C LEU A 70 -13.47 10.07 6.98
N PHE A 71 -14.10 9.04 7.56
CA PHE A 71 -15.42 9.16 8.18
C PHE A 71 -15.39 9.90 9.53
N TYR A 72 -14.41 9.61 10.41
CA TYR A 72 -14.39 10.12 11.78
C TYR A 72 -13.76 11.51 11.96
N VAL A 73 -12.71 11.84 11.20
CA VAL A 73 -11.91 13.04 11.48
C VAL A 73 -12.34 14.21 10.60
N SER A 74 -12.15 14.07 9.29
CA SER A 74 -12.57 15.03 8.26
C SER A 74 -12.07 14.52 6.91
N SER A 75 -12.86 14.67 5.84
CA SER A 75 -12.45 14.33 4.47
C SER A 75 -11.16 15.04 4.04
N VAL A 76 -10.92 16.25 4.56
CA VAL A 76 -9.76 17.08 4.18
C VAL A 76 -8.47 16.64 4.89
N TRP A 77 -8.55 16.20 6.15
CA TRP A 77 -7.36 15.93 6.98
C TRP A 77 -7.11 14.44 7.25
N GLY A 78 -8.11 13.58 7.06
CA GLY A 78 -8.03 12.16 7.39
C GLY A 78 -6.91 11.41 6.65
N GLY A 79 -6.67 11.75 5.38
CA GLY A 79 -5.59 11.15 4.59
C GLY A 79 -4.19 11.47 5.12
N GLN A 80 -3.91 12.75 5.40
CA GLN A 80 -2.59 13.17 5.90
C GLN A 80 -2.32 12.61 7.30
N ILE A 81 -3.33 12.61 8.17
CA ILE A 81 -3.21 12.07 9.54
C ILE A 81 -2.92 10.57 9.49
N LEU A 82 -3.58 9.83 8.59
CA LEU A 82 -3.29 8.42 8.36
C LEU A 82 -1.82 8.20 8.01
N TYR A 83 -1.30 8.94 7.03
CA TYR A 83 0.10 8.79 6.61
C TYR A 83 1.08 9.08 7.75
N ILE A 84 0.83 10.13 8.54
CA ILE A 84 1.65 10.46 9.71
C ILE A 84 1.60 9.32 10.74
N LEU A 85 0.41 8.78 11.03
CA LEU A 85 0.23 7.69 11.99
C LEU A 85 1.03 6.44 11.57
N ILE A 86 1.01 6.10 10.28
CA ILE A 86 1.77 4.96 9.75
C ILE A 86 3.27 5.22 9.76
N LEU A 87 3.69 6.44 9.45
CA LEU A 87 5.09 6.82 9.49
C LEU A 87 5.65 6.68 10.91
N ILE A 88 4.89 7.12 11.91
CA ILE A 88 5.19 6.89 13.33
C ILE A 88 5.23 5.40 13.65
N PHE A 89 4.26 4.62 13.19
CA PHE A 89 4.24 3.17 13.41
C PHE A 89 5.48 2.47 12.85
N ILE A 90 5.93 2.86 11.66
CA ILE A 90 7.14 2.31 11.02
C ILE A 90 8.41 2.66 11.81
N VAL A 91 8.49 3.87 12.39
CA VAL A 91 9.63 4.25 13.26
C VAL A 91 9.74 3.30 14.45
N PHE A 92 8.62 2.91 15.04
CA PHE A 92 8.60 1.92 16.14
C PHE A 92 8.80 0.48 15.66
N ARG A 93 8.41 0.15 14.42
CA ARG A 93 8.46 -1.20 13.88
C ARG A 93 8.92 -1.20 12.40
N PRO A 94 10.24 -1.06 12.14
CA PRO A 94 10.78 -0.87 10.79
C PRO A 94 10.66 -2.10 9.89
N TYR A 95 10.39 -3.28 10.47
CA TYR A 95 10.20 -4.52 9.72
C TYR A 95 8.77 -4.68 9.17
N GLY A 96 7.87 -3.74 9.42
CA GLY A 96 6.45 -3.84 9.06
C GLY A 96 5.69 -4.87 9.91
N LEU A 97 4.45 -5.17 9.50
CA LEU A 97 3.54 -6.08 10.22
C LEU A 97 4.10 -7.51 10.31
N ILE A 98 4.61 -8.05 9.20
CA ILE A 98 4.97 -9.48 9.07
C ILE A 98 6.47 -9.69 8.84
N GLY A 99 7.29 -8.64 8.82
CA GLY A 99 8.74 -8.79 8.65
C GLY A 99 9.38 -9.54 9.82
N LYS A 100 10.09 -10.63 9.49
CA LYS A 100 10.95 -11.32 10.45
C LYS A 100 12.22 -10.49 10.65
N LYS A 101 12.72 -10.39 11.88
CA LYS A 101 14.08 -9.89 12.11
C LYS A 101 15.03 -10.78 11.32
N ILE A 102 15.80 -10.19 10.43
CA ILE A 102 16.90 -10.86 9.74
C ILE A 102 17.95 -11.13 10.82
N VAL A 103 17.81 -12.23 11.56
CA VAL A 103 18.84 -12.68 12.50
C VAL A 103 19.97 -13.16 11.63
N LYS A 104 20.96 -12.30 11.44
CA LYS A 104 22.23 -12.65 10.82
C LYS A 104 22.83 -13.76 11.71
N LYS A 105 22.69 -15.01 11.31
CA LYS A 105 23.46 -16.11 11.91
C LYS A 105 24.90 -15.89 11.45
N VAL A 106 25.72 -15.40 12.39
CA VAL A 106 27.18 -15.50 12.29
C VAL A 106 27.61 -16.94 12.47
#